data_AF-A0A529FEU8-F1
#
_entry.id   AF-A0A529FEU8-F1
#
_cell.length_a   1.000
_cell.length_b   1.000
_cell.length_c   1.000
_cell.angle_alpha   90.00
_cell.angle_beta   90.00
_cell.angle_gamma   90.00
#
_symmetry.space_group_name_H-M   'P 1'
#
loop_
_entity.id
_entity.type
_entity.pdbx_description
1 polymer ?
#
loop_
_entity_poly.entity_id
_entity_poly.type
_entity_poly.pdbx_seq_one_letter_code
_entity_poly.pdbx_strand_id
1 'polypeptide(L)' 'MRRSAPASAPSKRSSGRSLGTEYLALLTELERRRRANHLAAYRPYPRQAQFHAAGAANRERLFMAGNQLG' A
#
# COMPACT_ATOMS: atom_id res chain seq x y z
N MET A 1 57.28 -21.33 -29.69
CA MET A 1 55.93 -20.90 -30.10
C MET A 1 55.14 -20.43 -28.88
N ARG A 2 54.90 -19.12 -28.74
CA ARG A 2 54.12 -18.56 -27.62
C ARG A 2 52.63 -18.60 -27.98
N ARG A 3 51.81 -19.32 -27.22
CA ARG A 3 50.34 -19.28 -27.36
C ARG A 3 49.82 -18.21 -26.40
N SER A 4 49.25 -17.14 -26.96
CA SER A 4 48.57 -16.09 -26.22
C SER A 4 47.18 -16.58 -25.79
N ALA A 5 46.83 -16.42 -24.51
CA ALA A 5 45.49 -16.70 -24.00
C ALA A 5 44.50 -15.58 -24.41
N PRO A 6 43.22 -15.89 -24.66
CA PRO A 6 42.23 -14.86 -24.99
C PRO A 6 41.86 -14.06 -23.74
N ALA A 7 41.89 -12.73 -23.85
CA ALA A 7 41.43 -11.83 -22.80
C ALA A 7 39.92 -12.03 -22.56
N SER A 8 39.55 -12.32 -21.32
CA SER A 8 38.16 -12.43 -20.88
C SER A 8 37.44 -11.08 -21.06
N ALA A 9 36.38 -11.06 -21.85
CA ALA A 9 35.54 -9.88 -22.02
C ALA A 9 34.81 -9.52 -20.71
N PRO A 10 34.62 -8.23 -20.37
CA PRO A 10 33.92 -7.84 -19.17
C PRO A 10 32.43 -8.17 -19.31
N SER A 11 31.95 -9.10 -18.47
CA SER A 11 30.53 -9.42 -18.32
C SER A 11 29.75 -8.15 -17.95
N LYS A 12 28.87 -7.69 -18.85
CA LYS A 12 27.99 -6.55 -18.61
C LYS A 12 27.12 -6.85 -17.38
N ARG A 13 27.36 -6.12 -16.30
CA ARG A 13 26.59 -6.28 -15.05
C ARG A 13 25.12 -5.97 -15.33
N SER A 14 24.26 -6.92 -14.99
CA SER A 14 22.82 -6.88 -15.17
C SER A 14 22.20 -5.66 -14.48
N SER A 15 21.81 -4.65 -15.25
CA SER A 15 21.07 -3.48 -14.78
C SER A 15 19.64 -3.78 -14.35
N GLY A 16 19.12 -4.99 -14.59
CA GLY A 16 17.74 -5.38 -14.30
C GLY A 16 17.42 -5.66 -12.83
N ARG A 17 18.42 -5.74 -11.94
CA ARG A 17 18.20 -6.06 -10.52
C ARG A 17 17.63 -4.88 -9.71
N SER A 18 17.97 -3.64 -10.04
CA SER A 18 17.54 -2.46 -9.28
C SER A 18 16.04 -2.19 -9.39
N LEU A 19 15.48 -2.33 -10.59
CA LEU A 19 14.05 -2.09 -10.84
C LEU A 19 13.15 -3.04 -10.04
N GLY A 20 13.55 -4.30 -9.92
CA GLY A 20 12.84 -5.28 -9.10
C GLY A 20 12.87 -4.93 -7.61
N THR A 21 14.01 -4.49 -7.09
CA THR A 21 14.15 -4.10 -5.68
C THR A 21 13.35 -2.84 -5.34
N GLU A 22 13.38 -1.83 -6.20
CA GLU A 22 12.60 -0.60 -6.03
C GLU A 22 11.09 -0.88 -6.06
N TYR A 23 10.64 -1.73 -6.99
CA TYR A 23 9.25 -2.14 -7.08
C TYR A 23 8.77 -2.83 -5.79
N LEU A 24 9.57 -3.75 -5.23
CA LEU A 24 9.24 -4.42 -3.97
C LEU A 24 9.18 -3.43 -2.79
N ALA A 25 10.12 -2.48 -2.72
CA ALA A 25 10.12 -1.45 -1.68
C ALA A 25 8.85 -0.58 -1.73
N LEU A 26 8.40 -0.22 -2.94
CA LEU A 26 7.15 0.52 -3.13
C LEU A 26 5.92 -0.26 -2.66
N LEU A 27 5.85 -1.57 -2.94
CA LEU A 27 4.76 -2.42 -2.47
C LEU A 27 4.75 -2.53 -0.94
N THR A 28 5.92 -2.71 -0.33
CA THR A 28 6.03 -2.76 1.14
C THR A 28 5.57 -1.46 1.78
N GLU A 29 5.95 -0.31 1.22
CA GLU A 29 5.52 0.99 1.73
C GLU A 29 4.01 1.21 1.55
N LEU A 30 3.44 0.80 0.42
CA LEU A 30 2.00 0.86 0.19
C LEU A 30 1.25 0.03 1.23
N GLU A 31 1.71 -1.19 1.51
CA GLU A 31 1.10 -2.06 2.51
C GLU A 31 1.26 -1.51 3.94
N ARG A 32 2.41 -0.91 4.26
CA ARG A 32 2.62 -0.21 5.53
C ARG A 32 1.62 0.93 5.71
N ARG A 33 1.44 1.78 4.69
CA ARG A 33 0.46 2.88 4.72
C ARG A 33 -0.97 2.38 4.85
N ARG A 34 -1.33 1.33 4.10
CA ARG A 34 -2.67 0.72 4.15
C ARG A 34 -2.99 0.20 5.55
N ARG A 35 -2.03 -0.45 6.22
CA ARG A 35 -2.17 -0.95 7.60
C ARG A 35 -2.17 0.16 8.64
N ALA A 36 -1.41 1.23 8.43
CA ALA A 36 -1.31 2.33 9.39
C ALA A 36 -2.51 3.28 9.36
N ASN A 37 -3.19 3.42 8.21
CA ASN A 37 -4.30 4.35 8.05
C ASN A 37 -5.53 3.68 7.43
N HIS A 38 -6.23 2.89 8.23
CA HIS A 38 -7.48 2.23 7.81
C HIS A 38 -8.58 3.25 7.46
N LEU A 39 -8.57 4.43 8.10
CA LEU A 39 -9.55 5.50 7.84
C LEU A 39 -9.46 6.06 6.43
N ALA A 40 -8.27 6.08 5.82
CA ALA A 40 -8.11 6.51 4.42
C ALA A 40 -8.89 5.63 3.42
N ALA A 41 -9.08 4.35 3.74
CA ALA A 41 -9.85 3.42 2.93
C ALA A 41 -11.25 3.12 3.50
N TYR A 42 -11.63 3.77 4.60
CA TYR A 42 -12.91 3.53 5.26
C TYR A 42 -14.07 3.96 4.36
N ARG A 43 -14.99 3.03 4.11
CA ARG A 43 -16.21 3.27 3.36
C ARG A 43 -17.39 2.88 4.23
N PRO A 44 -18.05 3.85 4.90
CA PRO A 44 -19.20 3.55 5.74
C PRO A 44 -20.33 2.99 4.88
N TYR A 45 -21.07 2.01 5.41
CA TYR A 45 -22.32 1.60 4.76
C TYR A 45 -23.39 2.69 4.95
N PRO A 46 -24.52 2.64 4.20
CA PRO A 46 -25.43 3.77 4.09
C PRO A 46 -25.92 4.36 5.42
N ARG A 47 -26.22 3.54 6.44
CA ARG A 47 -26.69 4.07 7.74
C ARG A 47 -25.57 4.74 8.55
N GLN A 48 -24.35 4.20 8.53
CA GLN A 48 -23.20 4.86 9.12
C GLN A 48 -22.93 6.21 8.45
N ALA A 49 -23.00 6.27 7.11
CA ALA A 49 -22.83 7.52 6.37
C ALA A 49 -23.86 8.58 6.76
N GLN A 50 -25.13 8.20 6.88
CA GLN A 50 -26.21 9.08 7.36
C GLN A 50 -25.94 9.57 8.80
N PHE A 51 -25.51 8.67 9.69
CA PHE A 51 -25.18 9.02 11.07
C PHE A 51 -23.99 10.00 11.15
N HIS A 52 -22.95 9.81 10.35
CA HIS A 52 -21.81 10.72 10.29
C HIS A 52 -22.21 12.09 9.75
N ALA A 53 -23.00 12.15 8.68
CA ALA A 53 -23.50 13.39 8.11
C ALA A 53 -24.37 14.19 9.10
N ALA A 54 -25.23 13.50 9.86
CA ALA A 54 -26.05 14.12 10.91
C ALA A 54 -25.23 14.78 12.02
N GLY A 55 -23.97 14.37 12.20
CA GLY A 55 -23.06 14.95 13.17
C GLY A 55 -22.61 16.37 12.89
N ALA A 56 -22.77 16.86 11.65
CA ALA A 56 -22.51 18.26 11.32
C ALA A 56 -23.56 19.22 11.92
N ALA A 57 -24.79 18.74 12.11
CA ALA A 57 -25.90 19.55 12.60
C ALA A 57 -26.29 19.23 14.06
N ASN A 58 -26.07 18.00 14.52
CA ASN A 58 -26.54 17.52 15.81
C ASN A 58 -25.36 17.12 16.70
N ARG A 59 -25.21 17.82 17.83
CA ARG A 59 -24.18 17.52 18.85
C ARG A 59 -24.35 16.11 19.40
N GLU A 60 -25.58 15.71 19.70
CA GLU A 60 -25.94 14.39 20.21
C GLU A 60 -26.79 13.63 19.19
N ARG A 61 -26.53 12.33 19.05
CA ARG A 61 -27.17 11.48 18.03
C ARG A 61 -27.09 10.02 18.46
N LEU A 62 -28.17 9.28 18.23
CA LEU A 62 -28.27 7.86 18.55
C LEU A 62 -28.06 7.02 17.29
N PHE A 63 -27.14 6.07 17.36
CA PHE A 63 -26.96 5.06 16.32
C PHE A 63 -27.53 3.73 16.78
N MET A 64 -28.77 3.42 16.38
CA MET A 64 -29.39 2.12 16.66
C MET A 64 -28.87 1.09 15.67
N ALA A 65 -27.95 0.25 16.13
CA ALA A 65 -27.30 -0.79 15.34
C ALA A 65 -27.38 -2.14 16.08
N GLY A 66 -27.56 -3.22 15.33
CA GLY A 66 -27.43 -4.58 15.85
C GLY A 66 -25.96 -5.01 16.00
N ASN A 67 -25.76 -6.20 16.56
CA ASN A 67 -24.42 -6.78 16.69
C ASN A 67 -23.79 -6.97 15.30
N GLN A 68 -22.49 -6.66 15.18
CA GLN A 68 -21.70 -6.76 13.94
C GLN A 68 -21.97 -5.69 12.86
N LEU A 69 -22.68 -4.61 13.18
CA LEU A 69 -22.86 -3.47 12.27
C LEU A 69 -21.80 -2.36 12.46
N GLY A 70 -20.62 -2.72 12.99
CA GLY A 70 -19.49 -1.84 13.34
C GLY A 70 -18.24 -2.18 12.54
#